data_AF-A0A1A5PDW3-F1
#
_entry.id   AF-A0A1A5PDW3-F1
#
_cell.length_a   1.000
_cell.length_b   1.000
_cell.length_c   1.000
_cell.angle_alpha   90.00
_cell.angle_beta   90.00
_cell.angle_gamma   90.00
#
_symmetry.space_group_name_H-M   'P 1'
#
loop_
_entity.id
_entity.type
_entity.pdbx_description
1 polymer ?
#
loop_
_entity_poly.entity_id
_entity_poly.type
_entity_poly.pdbx_seq_one_letter_code
_entity_poly.pdbx_strand_id
1 'polypeptide(L)'
;MDGTDGTDGVRDGMDDDLDAGLLEEELRQAAAVLDPLPPALLQIAVDAYALHDLDTKVAELSFDSLVDALPVRGTEDPPRMLTFSAGEVTVDVEVTAHGLMGQLMPPQPARIEVLGGPRPGSSLTADDMGRFTAAPPSGPFALRLRTAGDVIETEWLRT
;
A
#
# COMPACT_ATOMS: atom_id res chain seq x y z
N MET A 1 -45.15 35.39 -28.42
CA MET A 1 -45.69 34.03 -28.22
C MET A 1 -45.33 33.28 -29.47
N ASP A 2 -44.51 32.26 -29.49
CA ASP A 2 -44.07 31.34 -28.44
C ASP A 2 -42.73 30.76 -28.92
N GLY A 3 -41.78 30.60 -28.01
CA GLY A 3 -40.40 30.26 -28.33
C GLY A 3 -39.74 29.70 -27.08
N THR A 4 -40.14 28.50 -26.71
CA THR A 4 -39.51 27.70 -25.66
C THR A 4 -38.40 26.86 -26.29
N ASP A 5 -37.20 27.45 -26.28
CA ASP A 5 -35.95 26.76 -26.57
C ASP A 5 -35.44 26.05 -25.31
N GLY A 6 -35.03 24.79 -25.49
CA GLY A 6 -33.99 24.11 -24.72
C GLY A 6 -34.19 23.93 -23.22
N THR A 7 -35.02 22.97 -22.80
CA THR A 7 -34.72 22.24 -21.56
C THR A 7 -33.55 21.29 -21.79
N ASP A 8 -32.36 21.83 -21.55
CA ASP A 8 -31.22 21.24 -20.86
C ASP A 8 -31.24 19.70 -20.71
N GLY A 9 -30.53 19.02 -21.62
CA GLY A 9 -30.29 17.58 -21.64
C GLY A 9 -29.32 17.15 -20.54
N VAL A 10 -29.77 17.19 -19.28
CA VAL A 10 -29.03 16.67 -18.13
C VAL A 10 -29.80 15.51 -17.50
N ARG A 11 -30.02 14.42 -18.24
CA ARG A 11 -30.44 13.09 -17.72
C ARG A 11 -30.15 11.98 -18.74
N ASP A 12 -28.88 11.70 -19.01
CA ASP A 12 -28.49 10.59 -19.90
C ASP A 12 -27.12 10.00 -19.49
N GLY A 13 -26.91 9.79 -18.20
CA GLY A 13 -25.66 9.21 -17.69
C GLY A 13 -25.85 8.23 -16.53
N MET A 14 -27.02 8.27 -15.86
CA MET A 14 -27.35 7.31 -14.80
C MET A 14 -27.98 6.03 -15.38
N ASP A 15 -28.69 6.14 -16.50
CA ASP A 15 -29.34 5.00 -17.19
C ASP A 15 -28.29 4.14 -17.91
N ASP A 16 -27.26 4.75 -18.51
CA ASP A 16 -26.12 4.05 -19.11
C ASP A 16 -25.32 3.19 -18.10
N ASP A 17 -25.09 3.70 -16.88
CA ASP A 17 -24.40 2.97 -15.82
C ASP A 17 -25.24 1.77 -15.29
N LEU A 18 -26.57 1.95 -15.22
CA LEU A 18 -27.50 0.88 -14.84
C LEU A 18 -27.57 -0.21 -15.92
N ASP A 19 -27.62 0.19 -17.19
CA ASP A 19 -27.62 -0.71 -18.34
C ASP A 19 -26.27 -1.45 -18.48
N ALA A 20 -25.15 -0.78 -18.19
CA ALA A 20 -23.83 -1.40 -18.15
C ALA A 20 -23.72 -2.47 -17.06
N GLY A 21 -24.28 -2.22 -15.86
CA GLY A 21 -24.30 -3.19 -14.77
C GLY A 21 -25.18 -4.41 -15.08
N LEU A 22 -26.33 -4.20 -15.72
CA LEU A 22 -27.21 -5.30 -16.18
C LEU A 22 -26.53 -6.14 -17.25
N LEU A 23 -25.90 -5.49 -18.23
CA LEU A 23 -25.14 -6.16 -19.28
C LEU A 23 -23.94 -6.93 -18.72
N GLU A 24 -23.20 -6.38 -17.75
CA GLU A 24 -22.10 -7.06 -17.08
C GLU A 24 -22.58 -8.34 -16.38
N GLU A 25 -23.72 -8.29 -15.70
CA GLU A 25 -24.30 -9.44 -15.02
C GLU A 25 -24.77 -10.51 -16.03
N GLU A 26 -25.42 -10.13 -17.13
CA GLU A 26 -25.77 -11.06 -18.21
C GLU A 26 -24.53 -11.75 -18.80
N LEU A 27 -23.46 -10.99 -19.04
CA LEU A 27 -22.19 -11.53 -19.52
C LEU A 27 -21.53 -12.47 -18.50
N ARG A 28 -21.58 -12.13 -17.22
CA ARG A 28 -21.06 -12.98 -16.12
C ARG A 28 -21.80 -14.31 -16.05
N GLN A 29 -23.14 -14.28 -16.18
CA GLN A 29 -23.96 -15.49 -16.22
C GLN A 29 -23.68 -16.33 -17.48
N ALA A 30 -23.57 -15.70 -18.64
CA ALA A 30 -23.23 -16.39 -19.88
C ALA A 30 -21.84 -17.05 -19.80
N ALA A 31 -20.84 -16.33 -19.26
CA ALA A 31 -19.50 -16.86 -19.05
C ALA A 31 -19.50 -18.06 -18.10
N ALA A 32 -20.26 -18.00 -16.99
CA ALA A 32 -20.35 -19.11 -16.04
C ALA A 32 -20.92 -20.40 -16.65
N VAL A 33 -21.73 -20.30 -17.72
CA VAL A 33 -22.31 -21.44 -18.43
C VAL A 33 -21.40 -21.91 -19.58
N LEU A 34 -20.88 -20.98 -20.38
CA LEU A 34 -20.13 -21.28 -21.60
C LEU A 34 -18.66 -21.64 -21.34
N ASP A 35 -18.04 -21.03 -20.33
CA ASP A 35 -16.66 -21.23 -19.93
C ASP A 35 -16.53 -21.27 -18.39
N PRO A 36 -17.07 -22.33 -17.75
CA PRO A 36 -17.05 -22.43 -16.29
C PRO A 36 -15.61 -22.53 -15.78
N LEU A 37 -15.28 -21.73 -14.76
CA LEU A 37 -13.97 -21.75 -14.12
C LEU A 37 -13.67 -23.17 -13.59
N PRO A 38 -12.64 -23.87 -14.11
CA PRO A 38 -12.33 -25.21 -13.65
C PRO A 38 -11.96 -25.19 -12.16
N PRO A 39 -12.51 -26.07 -11.31
CA PRO A 39 -12.23 -26.07 -9.87
C PRO A 39 -10.73 -26.18 -9.55
N ALA A 40 -9.99 -26.94 -10.37
CA ALA A 40 -8.54 -27.06 -10.24
C ALA A 40 -7.81 -25.73 -10.50
N LEU A 41 -8.29 -24.89 -11.42
CA LEU A 41 -7.69 -23.59 -11.72
C LEU A 41 -7.96 -22.59 -10.60
N LEU A 42 -9.17 -22.59 -10.04
CA LEU A 42 -9.48 -21.82 -8.84
C LEU A 42 -8.59 -22.24 -7.66
N GLN A 43 -8.44 -23.55 -7.45
CA GLN A 43 -7.56 -24.07 -6.40
C GLN A 43 -6.11 -23.64 -6.60
N ILE A 44 -5.58 -23.71 -7.82
CA ILE A 44 -4.22 -23.20 -8.14
C ILE A 44 -4.10 -21.71 -7.83
N ALA A 45 -5.11 -20.90 -8.16
CA ALA A 45 -5.09 -19.47 -7.87
C ALA A 45 -5.08 -19.20 -6.35
N VAL A 46 -5.88 -19.95 -5.59
CA VAL A 46 -5.91 -19.88 -4.11
C VAL A 46 -4.59 -20.34 -3.51
N ASP A 47 -4.03 -21.45 -3.99
CA ASP A 47 -2.76 -22.00 -3.52
C ASP A 47 -1.59 -21.05 -3.84
N ALA A 48 -1.58 -20.45 -5.03
CA ALA A 48 -0.60 -19.44 -5.41
C ALA A 48 -0.70 -18.18 -4.53
N TYR A 49 -1.92 -17.74 -4.19
CA TYR A 49 -2.12 -16.66 -3.24
C TYR A 49 -1.67 -17.05 -1.83
N ALA A 50 -1.90 -18.28 -1.38
CA ALA A 50 -1.41 -18.74 -0.07
C ALA A 50 0.13 -18.74 0.04
N LEU A 51 0.83 -18.88 -1.09
CA LEU A 51 2.29 -18.85 -1.14
C LEU A 51 2.89 -17.45 -1.35
N HIS A 52 2.08 -16.44 -1.68
CA HIS A 52 2.58 -15.14 -2.17
C HIS A 52 3.38 -14.33 -1.14
N ASP A 53 3.24 -14.64 0.15
CA ASP A 53 3.87 -13.94 1.26
C ASP A 53 4.82 -14.81 2.08
N LEU A 54 4.98 -16.11 1.77
CA LEU A 54 5.77 -17.05 2.59
C LEU A 54 7.24 -16.66 2.70
N ASP A 55 7.79 -15.99 1.69
CA ASP A 55 9.17 -15.51 1.68
C ASP A 55 9.32 -14.11 2.31
N THR A 56 8.25 -13.55 2.88
CA THR A 56 8.28 -12.24 3.54
C THR A 56 9.00 -12.33 4.87
N LYS A 57 10.14 -11.64 4.97
CA LYS A 57 10.88 -11.48 6.21
C LYS A 57 10.23 -10.40 7.05
N VAL A 58 9.87 -10.73 8.29
CA VAL A 58 9.43 -9.73 9.26
C VAL A 58 10.67 -9.00 9.79
N ALA A 59 10.68 -7.68 9.68
CA ALA A 59 11.73 -6.84 10.22
C ALA A 59 11.47 -6.56 11.71
N GLU A 60 12.46 -6.85 12.53
CA GLU A 60 12.44 -6.55 13.96
C GLU A 60 12.71 -5.06 14.19
N LEU A 61 11.89 -4.39 15.01
CA LEU A 61 12.15 -3.03 15.46
C LEU A 61 13.26 -3.06 16.52
N SER A 62 14.45 -2.68 16.10
CA SER A 62 15.67 -2.71 16.93
C SER A 62 15.93 -1.41 17.69
N PHE A 63 15.28 -0.32 17.31
CA PHE A 63 15.35 0.98 17.98
C PHE A 63 14.08 1.79 17.76
N ASP A 64 13.54 2.38 18.82
CA ASP A 64 12.45 3.36 18.79
C ASP A 64 12.76 4.54 19.69
N SER A 65 12.93 5.74 19.12
CA SER A 65 13.27 6.92 19.91
C SER A 65 12.21 7.30 20.96
N LEU A 66 10.95 6.85 20.83
CA LEU A 66 9.95 7.11 21.88
C LEU A 66 10.27 6.37 23.19
N VAL A 67 10.99 5.25 23.11
CA VAL A 67 11.27 4.36 24.24
C VAL A 67 12.76 4.39 24.60
N ASP A 68 13.62 4.45 23.60
CA ASP A 68 15.06 4.23 23.73
C ASP A 68 15.89 5.53 23.80
N ALA A 69 15.34 6.66 23.35
CA ALA A 69 16.09 7.93 23.33
C ALA A 69 15.95 8.71 24.65
N LEU A 70 17.02 9.42 25.02
CA LEU A 70 17.01 10.35 26.15
C LEU A 70 16.35 11.68 25.75
N PRO A 71 15.46 12.26 26.57
CA PRO A 71 14.86 13.56 26.29
C PRO A 71 15.91 14.67 26.18
N VAL A 72 15.92 15.40 25.05
CA VAL A 72 16.77 16.57 24.83
C VAL A 72 15.93 17.84 24.98
N ARG A 73 16.42 18.85 25.73
CA ARG A 73 15.70 20.12 25.89
C ARG A 73 15.74 20.91 24.58
N GLY A 74 14.58 21.48 24.18
CA GLY A 74 14.49 22.47 23.11
C GLY A 74 13.70 22.06 21.87
N THR A 75 13.16 20.85 21.83
CA THR A 75 12.33 20.37 20.72
C THR A 75 10.95 19.97 21.25
N GLU A 76 9.90 20.70 20.86
CA GLU A 76 8.53 20.43 21.31
C GLU A 76 7.92 19.19 20.62
N ASP A 77 8.37 18.86 19.40
CA ASP A 77 7.91 17.72 18.61
C ASP A 77 9.09 17.11 17.80
N PRO A 78 9.99 16.36 18.45
CA PRO A 78 11.13 15.75 17.76
C PRO A 78 10.65 14.62 16.84
N PRO A 79 11.29 14.43 15.66
CA PRO A 79 11.01 13.29 14.79
C PRO A 79 11.16 11.97 15.55
N ARG A 80 10.24 11.03 15.30
CA ARG A 80 10.38 9.67 15.81
C ARG A 80 11.30 8.88 14.90
N MET A 81 12.38 8.37 15.48
CA MET A 81 13.42 7.63 14.80
C MET A 81 13.26 6.14 15.09
N LEU A 82 13.23 5.36 14.02
CA LEU A 82 12.96 3.93 14.05
C LEU A 82 14.02 3.21 13.23
N THR A 83 14.57 2.12 13.77
CA THR A 83 15.50 1.26 13.03
C THR A 83 14.95 -0.16 13.02
N PHE A 84 14.70 -0.67 11.82
CA PHE A 84 14.26 -2.04 11.58
C PHE A 84 15.40 -2.89 11.05
N SER A 85 15.43 -4.17 11.40
CA SER A 85 16.42 -5.12 10.89
C SER A 85 15.77 -6.42 10.39
N ALA A 86 16.20 -6.90 9.23
CA ALA A 86 15.77 -8.15 8.63
C ALA A 86 16.97 -8.83 7.94
N GLY A 87 17.65 -9.72 8.68
CA GLY A 87 18.90 -10.32 8.22
C GLY A 87 19.99 -9.26 8.03
N GLU A 88 20.52 -9.15 6.81
CA GLU A 88 21.57 -8.19 6.46
C GLU A 88 21.04 -6.81 6.03
N VAL A 89 19.71 -6.63 6.00
CA VAL A 89 19.08 -5.36 5.64
C VAL A 89 18.62 -4.63 6.89
N THR A 90 19.02 -3.37 7.01
CA THR A 90 18.52 -2.42 8.00
C THR A 90 17.73 -1.33 7.29
N VAL A 91 16.64 -0.88 7.91
CA VAL A 91 15.83 0.22 7.41
C VAL A 91 15.68 1.25 8.53
N ASP A 92 16.27 2.42 8.32
CA ASP A 92 16.08 3.56 9.20
C ASP A 92 14.90 4.40 8.68
N VAL A 93 14.02 4.80 9.59
CA VAL A 93 12.82 5.58 9.27
C VAL A 93 12.69 6.75 10.24
N GLU A 94 12.52 7.92 9.66
CA GLU A 94 12.11 9.15 10.33
C GLU A 94 10.64 9.40 10.08
N VAL A 95 9.88 9.52 11.18
CA VAL A 95 8.46 9.85 11.17
C VAL A 95 8.30 11.27 11.70
N THR A 96 7.69 12.12 10.89
CA THR A 96 7.34 13.50 11.26
C THR A 96 5.87 13.78 10.91
N ALA A 97 5.34 14.90 11.40
CA ALA A 97 4.03 15.40 10.98
C ALA A 97 3.95 15.70 9.46
N HIS A 98 5.09 15.85 8.78
CA HIS A 98 5.18 16.18 7.36
C HIS A 98 5.37 14.97 6.45
N GLY A 99 5.68 13.80 7.01
CA GLY A 99 5.90 12.60 6.22
C GLY A 99 6.87 11.61 6.83
N LEU A 100 7.16 10.59 6.02
CA LEU A 100 8.17 9.59 6.29
C LEU A 100 9.39 9.87 5.43
N MET A 101 10.57 9.76 6.03
CA MET A 101 11.83 9.66 5.31
C MET A 101 12.51 8.37 5.76
N GLY A 102 13.19 7.68 4.86
CA GLY A 102 13.92 6.49 5.28
C GLY A 102 15.04 6.12 4.36
N GLN A 103 15.86 5.21 4.86
CA GLN A 103 17.05 4.72 4.18
C GLN A 103 17.22 3.22 4.39
N LEU A 104 17.49 2.50 3.31
CA LEU A 104 17.91 1.10 3.35
C LEU A 104 19.44 1.00 3.44
N MET A 105 19.90 0.08 4.28
CA MET A 105 21.30 -0.29 4.43
C MET A 105 21.45 -1.82 4.25
N PRO A 106 22.35 -2.30 3.37
CA PRO A 106 23.18 -1.54 2.44
C PRO A 106 22.35 -0.75 1.41
N PRO A 107 22.87 0.39 0.89
CA PRO A 107 22.18 1.21 -0.11
C PRO A 107 21.80 0.42 -1.37
N GLN A 108 20.51 0.43 -1.73
CA GLN A 108 20.00 -0.22 -2.94
C GLN A 108 18.60 0.30 -3.32
N PRO A 109 18.25 0.28 -4.62
CA PRO A 109 16.86 0.51 -5.05
C PRO A 109 15.92 -0.54 -4.46
N ALA A 110 14.73 -0.09 -4.07
CA ALA A 110 13.67 -0.96 -3.59
C ALA A 110 12.31 -0.39 -3.97
N ARG A 111 11.32 -1.25 -4.23
CA ARG A 111 9.92 -0.82 -4.26
C ARG A 111 9.40 -0.85 -2.83
N ILE A 112 8.79 0.24 -2.39
CA ILE A 112 8.23 0.38 -1.06
C ILE A 112 6.73 0.59 -1.18
N GLU A 113 6.00 -0.03 -0.27
CA GLU A 113 4.57 0.16 -0.08
C GLU A 113 4.33 0.59 1.37
N VAL A 114 3.69 1.73 1.56
CA VAL A 114 3.21 2.18 2.88
C VAL A 114 1.86 1.55 3.11
N LEU A 115 1.81 0.50 3.90
CA LEU A 115 0.60 -0.22 4.26
C LEU A 115 -0.20 0.60 5.27
N GLY A 116 -1.53 0.70 5.07
CA GLY A 116 -2.40 1.43 6.00
C GLY A 116 -3.87 1.10 5.79
N GLY A 117 -4.59 0.84 6.89
CA GLY A 117 -6.04 0.60 6.86
C GLY A 117 -6.51 -0.46 5.84
N PRO A 118 -7.79 -0.42 5.41
CA PRO A 118 -8.34 -1.36 4.43
C PRO A 118 -8.06 -0.99 2.97
N ARG A 119 -7.32 0.11 2.72
CA ARG A 119 -7.04 0.60 1.35
C ARG A 119 -5.67 0.11 0.90
N PRO A 120 -5.45 -0.08 -0.41
CA PRO A 120 -4.12 -0.34 -0.95
C PRO A 120 -3.14 0.73 -0.50
N GLY A 121 -1.93 0.30 -0.13
CA GLY A 121 -0.88 1.21 0.33
C GLY A 121 -0.40 2.15 -0.78
N SER A 122 0.19 3.27 -0.39
CA SER A 122 0.87 4.12 -1.37
C SER A 122 2.21 3.48 -1.77
N SER A 123 2.45 3.35 -3.07
CA SER A 123 3.70 2.77 -3.58
C SER A 123 4.68 3.86 -4.00
N LEU A 124 5.95 3.66 -3.65
CA LEU A 124 7.07 4.52 -3.99
C LEU A 124 8.32 3.67 -4.23
N THR A 125 9.43 4.32 -4.59
CA THR A 125 10.73 3.66 -4.75
C THR A 125 11.79 4.32 -3.90
N ALA A 126 12.70 3.53 -3.36
CA ALA A 126 13.99 4.00 -2.90
C ALA A 126 14.93 4.25 -4.10
N ASP A 127 15.76 5.28 -4.00
CA ASP A 127 16.79 5.59 -4.99
C ASP A 127 17.99 4.63 -4.93
N ASP A 128 18.99 4.83 -5.78
CA ASP A 128 20.23 4.03 -5.80
C ASP A 128 21.03 4.09 -4.48
N MET A 129 20.76 5.11 -3.65
CA MET A 129 21.34 5.27 -2.33
C MET A 129 20.45 4.67 -1.22
N GLY A 130 19.38 3.97 -1.59
CA GLY A 130 18.43 3.37 -0.66
C GLY A 130 17.51 4.37 0.03
N ARG A 131 17.45 5.63 -0.41
CA ARG A 131 16.65 6.67 0.25
C ARG A 131 15.26 6.77 -0.33
N PHE A 132 14.28 7.03 0.52
CA PHE A 132 12.89 7.22 0.12
C PHE A 132 12.18 8.25 0.99
N THR A 133 11.10 8.82 0.44
CA THR A 133 10.24 9.77 1.14
C THR A 133 8.77 9.51 0.80
N ALA A 134 7.89 9.52 1.80
CA ALA A 134 6.46 9.34 1.62
C ALA A 134 5.66 10.41 2.38
N ALA A 135 4.43 10.64 1.92
CA ALA A 135 3.45 11.45 2.65
C ALA A 135 3.14 10.83 4.02
N PRO A 136 2.71 11.63 5.01
CA PRO A 136 2.45 11.12 6.35
C PRO A 136 1.29 10.11 6.32
N PRO A 137 1.44 8.95 6.99
CA PRO A 137 0.37 7.97 7.05
C PRO A 137 -0.81 8.53 7.86
N SER A 138 -2.04 8.24 7.43
CA SER A 138 -3.26 8.75 8.06
C SER A 138 -3.68 7.99 9.32
N GLY A 139 -2.86 7.07 9.81
CA GLY A 139 -3.18 6.15 10.91
C GLY A 139 -2.08 5.11 11.11
N PRO A 140 -2.37 3.99 11.78
CA PRO A 140 -1.42 2.91 11.93
C PRO A 140 -0.90 2.43 10.57
N PHE A 141 0.40 2.19 10.48
CA PHE A 141 1.06 1.86 9.22
C PHE A 141 2.16 0.83 9.41
N ALA A 142 2.52 0.18 8.31
CA ALA A 142 3.73 -0.65 8.20
C ALA A 142 4.37 -0.38 6.84
N LEU A 143 5.64 -0.75 6.67
CA LEU A 143 6.34 -0.65 5.40
C LEU A 143 6.59 -2.04 4.85
N ARG A 144 6.23 -2.26 3.59
CA ARG A 144 6.64 -3.42 2.82
C ARG A 144 7.66 -3.01 1.78
N LEU A 145 8.86 -3.57 1.88
CA LEU A 145 9.98 -3.30 1.00
C LEU A 145 10.23 -4.53 0.13
N ARG A 146 10.32 -4.33 -1.17
CA ARG A 146 10.72 -5.34 -2.15
C ARG A 146 12.06 -4.93 -2.74
N THR A 147 13.10 -5.63 -2.30
CA THR A 147 14.47 -5.53 -2.83
C THR A 147 14.67 -6.56 -3.95
N ALA A 148 15.88 -6.64 -4.51
CA ALA A 148 16.19 -7.64 -5.52
C ALA A 148 16.14 -9.09 -4.98
N GLY A 149 16.40 -9.30 -3.69
CA GLY A 149 16.51 -10.62 -3.08
C GLY A 149 15.43 -10.95 -2.05
N ASP A 150 14.83 -9.93 -1.42
CA ASP A 150 13.98 -10.10 -0.25
C ASP A 150 12.71 -9.24 -0.32
N VAL A 151 11.63 -9.78 0.23
CA VAL A 151 10.45 -9.02 0.64
C VAL A 151 10.51 -8.87 2.15
N ILE A 152 10.50 -7.63 2.63
CA ILE A 152 10.64 -7.29 4.04
C ILE A 152 9.40 -6.51 4.47
N GLU A 153 8.78 -6.89 5.59
CA GLU A 153 7.67 -6.15 6.18
C GLU A 153 8.01 -5.74 7.61
N THR A 154 7.85 -4.47 7.93
CA THR A 154 8.00 -3.98 9.31
C THR A 154 6.79 -4.37 10.15
N GLU A 155 6.94 -4.33 11.48
CA GLU A 155 5.74 -4.35 12.33
C GLU A 155 4.87 -3.10 12.14
N TRP A 156 3.62 -3.19 12.63
CA TRP A 156 2.66 -2.10 12.58
C TRP A 156 2.95 -1.06 13.66
N LEU A 157 3.16 0.17 13.21
CA LEU A 157 3.39 1.33 14.06
C LEU A 157 2.15 2.19 14.18
N ARG A 158 2.10 2.96 15.26
CA ARG A 158 1.16 4.07 15.46
C ARG A 158 1.94 5.37 15.40
N THR A 159 1.46 6.33 14.62
CA THR A 159 1.92 7.73 14.65
C THR A 159 1.49 8.44 15.91
#